data_AF-A0A938HDX4-F1
#
_entry.id   AF-A0A938HDX4-F1
#
_cell.length_a   1.000
_cell.length_b   1.000
_cell.length_c   1.000
_cell.angle_alpha   90.00
_cell.angle_beta   90.00
_cell.angle_gamma   90.00
#
_symmetry.space_group_name_H-M   'P 1'
#
loop_
_entity.id
_entity.type
_entity.pdbx_description
1 polymer ?
#
loop_
_entity_poly.entity_id
_entity_poly.type
_entity_poly.pdbx_seq_one_letter_code
_entity_poly.pdbx_strand_id
1 'polypeptide(L)'
;MNLLKEDRINYLNVGLMLITAVLAYYFPFETFLLAYAYLGPLHYLTEISWLHDRQYFAKGKWDFLVLLIVGVLLSYAAFAKDFGFSKDVYDYFVEMNLFDKLLVFALFASILFALVKSLWIKLLSIFLLYVFVAGWLSPDRAEANAESTTVFALTALIPTLIHVYVFTGLFMLYGALKSRSKSGLWQMVGFVAVPLLLVFSLPVDTKNTFLSKFGKDAYYAKGDGFYNTNYLILDHFELIEEQKLTNKEYLDIITKEGNKNYFLRQGIIDTIAFDAHVDSLSQIAKRPFVVKPMPINTANLAPQFQYDHLLYFFDTSSRYIKNINEYRFEALPRKVMKSRTKKETDALIYFSEVGIMLMRFIAFAYLYHYLNWFSKTEIIRWHKVPKVRFILVMLVWIASSVFYTYDYSLGLSLLFFLSFSHVLLEFPLNIVSIVGIGTESLSILKNGFKKPVQS
;
A
#
# COMPACT_ATOMS: atom_id res chain seq x y z
N MET A 1 -2.01 -38.48 1.46
CA MET A 1 -3.00 -37.61 0.78
C MET A 1 -3.09 -38.09 -0.67
N ASN A 2 -4.26 -38.49 -1.19
CA ASN A 2 -4.37 -38.97 -2.56
C ASN A 2 -3.91 -37.87 -3.52
N LEU A 3 -2.86 -38.11 -4.30
CA LEU A 3 -2.30 -37.17 -5.29
C LEU A 3 -3.40 -36.54 -6.15
N LEU A 4 -4.40 -37.35 -6.53
CA LEU A 4 -5.59 -36.94 -7.29
C LEU A 4 -6.43 -35.83 -6.64
N LYS A 5 -6.45 -35.71 -5.31
CA LYS A 5 -7.20 -34.64 -4.60
C LYS A 5 -6.42 -33.33 -4.59
N GLU A 6 -5.10 -33.40 -4.44
CA GLU A 6 -4.23 -32.23 -4.43
C GLU A 6 -4.17 -31.58 -5.82
N ASP A 7 -4.02 -32.39 -6.87
CA ASP A 7 -4.02 -31.93 -8.25
C ASP A 7 -5.34 -31.22 -8.61
N ARG A 8 -6.49 -31.74 -8.15
CA ARG A 8 -7.80 -31.09 -8.34
C ARG A 8 -7.86 -29.71 -7.72
N ILE A 9 -7.31 -29.52 -6.52
CA ILE A 9 -7.27 -28.20 -5.86
C ILE A 9 -6.37 -27.24 -6.66
N ASN A 10 -5.25 -27.73 -7.19
CA ASN A 10 -4.35 -26.90 -8.00
C ASN A 10 -5.02 -26.43 -9.30
N TYR A 11 -5.73 -27.32 -10.01
CA TYR A 11 -6.49 -26.95 -11.21
C TYR A 11 -7.67 -26.03 -10.91
N LEU A 12 -8.39 -26.28 -9.80
CA LEU A 12 -9.44 -25.38 -9.33
C LEU A 12 -8.88 -23.97 -9.12
N ASN A 13 -7.71 -23.84 -8.49
CA ASN A 13 -7.09 -22.54 -8.28
C ASN A 13 -6.73 -21.83 -9.58
N VAL A 14 -6.24 -22.54 -10.60
CA VAL A 14 -6.02 -21.94 -11.93
C VAL A 14 -7.35 -21.42 -12.51
N GLY A 15 -8.44 -22.19 -12.39
CA GLY A 15 -9.77 -21.72 -12.79
C GLY A 15 -10.21 -20.47 -12.01
N LEU A 16 -9.97 -20.43 -10.70
CA LEU A 16 -10.27 -19.28 -9.84
C LEU A 16 -9.45 -18.04 -10.25
N MET A 17 -8.18 -18.19 -10.63
CA MET A 17 -7.38 -17.09 -11.19
C MET A 17 -8.01 -16.52 -12.45
N LEU A 18 -8.44 -17.37 -13.39
CA LEU A 18 -9.06 -16.91 -14.64
C LEU A 18 -10.39 -16.20 -14.39
N ILE A 19 -11.24 -16.73 -13.52
CA ILE A 19 -12.49 -16.06 -13.11
C ILE A 19 -12.18 -14.71 -12.47
N THR A 20 -11.17 -14.66 -11.59
CA THR A 20 -10.74 -13.44 -10.92
C THR A 20 -10.23 -12.41 -11.93
N ALA A 21 -9.46 -12.83 -12.93
CA ALA A 21 -8.96 -11.96 -13.99
C ALA A 21 -10.10 -11.38 -14.84
N VAL A 22 -11.12 -12.18 -15.16
CA VAL A 22 -12.32 -11.70 -15.89
C VAL A 22 -13.05 -10.63 -15.07
N LEU A 23 -13.29 -10.89 -13.78
CA LEU A 23 -13.96 -9.92 -12.90
C LEU A 23 -13.14 -8.64 -12.73
N ALA A 24 -11.82 -8.77 -12.50
CA ALA A 24 -10.92 -7.65 -12.38
C ALA A 24 -10.82 -6.83 -13.68
N TYR A 25 -10.92 -7.48 -14.85
CA TYR A 25 -10.87 -6.79 -16.15
C TYR A 25 -12.09 -5.89 -16.37
N TYR A 26 -13.30 -6.41 -16.11
CA TYR A 26 -14.56 -5.70 -16.38
C TYR A 26 -15.00 -4.79 -15.23
N PHE A 27 -14.71 -5.17 -13.98
CA PHE A 27 -15.23 -4.52 -12.78
C PHE A 27 -14.11 -4.36 -11.71
N PRO A 28 -12.99 -3.68 -12.01
CA PRO A 28 -11.83 -3.67 -11.12
C PRO A 28 -12.14 -3.09 -9.73
N PHE A 29 -12.87 -1.97 -9.67
CA PHE A 29 -13.22 -1.33 -8.39
C PHE A 29 -14.23 -2.18 -7.59
N GLU A 30 -15.32 -2.61 -8.21
CA GLU A 30 -16.35 -3.41 -7.55
C GLU A 30 -15.84 -4.77 -7.11
N THR A 31 -14.97 -5.41 -7.92
CA THR A 31 -14.34 -6.69 -7.57
C THR A 31 -13.48 -6.55 -6.33
N PHE A 32 -12.68 -5.49 -6.25
CA PHE A 32 -11.88 -5.20 -5.06
C PHE A 32 -12.75 -4.92 -3.83
N LEU A 33 -13.77 -4.06 -3.97
CA LEU A 33 -14.68 -3.74 -2.86
C LEU A 33 -15.43 -4.98 -2.37
N LEU A 34 -15.88 -5.85 -3.28
CA LEU A 34 -16.53 -7.11 -2.94
C LEU A 34 -15.57 -8.05 -2.20
N ALA A 35 -14.34 -8.19 -2.69
CA ALA A 35 -13.32 -8.98 -2.04
C ALA A 35 -13.04 -8.45 -0.63
N TYR A 36 -12.74 -7.16 -0.50
CA TYR A 36 -12.34 -6.56 0.77
C TYR A 36 -13.48 -6.53 1.80
N ALA A 37 -14.67 -6.04 1.42
CA ALA A 37 -15.76 -5.82 2.36
C ALA A 37 -16.43 -7.11 2.83
N TYR A 38 -16.54 -8.13 1.96
CA TYR A 38 -17.32 -9.33 2.26
C TYR A 38 -16.45 -10.57 2.42
N LEU A 39 -15.53 -10.86 1.49
CA LEU A 39 -14.68 -12.05 1.60
C LEU A 39 -13.55 -11.86 2.62
N GLY A 40 -13.02 -10.64 2.73
CA GLY A 40 -12.00 -10.23 3.68
C GLY A 40 -12.33 -10.64 5.12
N PRO A 41 -13.40 -10.12 5.76
CA PRO A 41 -13.70 -10.46 7.15
C PRO A 41 -13.89 -11.94 7.39
N LEU A 42 -14.52 -12.66 6.45
CA LEU A 42 -14.67 -14.11 6.56
C LEU A 42 -13.32 -14.81 6.51
N HIS A 43 -12.41 -14.36 5.64
CA HIS A 43 -11.05 -14.86 5.57
C HIS A 43 -10.29 -14.57 6.87
N TYR A 44 -10.26 -13.32 7.33
CA TYR A 44 -9.52 -12.91 8.54
C TYR A 44 -9.95 -13.74 9.76
N LEU A 45 -11.25 -13.91 9.96
CA LEU A 45 -11.80 -14.65 11.10
C LEU A 45 -11.49 -16.15 11.04
N THR A 46 -11.58 -16.77 9.85
CA THR A 46 -11.26 -18.19 9.69
C THR A 46 -9.75 -18.44 9.77
N GLU A 47 -8.93 -17.50 9.30
CA GLU A 47 -7.48 -17.55 9.38
C GLU A 47 -6.96 -17.36 10.79
N ILE A 48 -7.44 -16.35 11.53
CA ILE A 48 -7.03 -16.15 12.92
C ILE A 48 -7.32 -17.41 13.75
N SER A 49 -8.48 -18.05 13.55
CA SER A 49 -8.78 -19.32 14.22
C SER A 49 -7.79 -20.43 13.82
N TRP A 50 -7.41 -20.51 12.54
CA TRP A 50 -6.48 -21.51 12.03
C TRP A 50 -5.03 -21.29 12.51
N LEU A 51 -4.60 -20.03 12.59
CA LEU A 51 -3.32 -19.59 13.13
C LEU A 51 -3.25 -19.91 14.62
N HIS A 52 -4.32 -19.65 15.37
CA HIS A 52 -4.39 -19.95 16.80
C HIS A 52 -4.14 -21.44 17.10
N ASP A 53 -4.78 -22.32 16.33
CA ASP A 53 -4.59 -23.78 16.45
C ASP A 53 -3.13 -24.21 16.13
N ARG A 54 -2.33 -23.33 15.51
CA ARG A 54 -0.90 -23.53 15.16
C ARG A 54 0.06 -22.65 15.95
N GLN A 55 -0.40 -22.05 17.04
CA GLN A 55 0.40 -21.13 17.86
C GLN A 55 1.01 -19.99 17.03
N TYR A 56 0.28 -19.53 16.01
CA TYR A 56 0.68 -18.45 15.12
C TYR A 56 2.05 -18.67 14.47
N PHE A 57 2.51 -19.92 14.34
CA PHE A 57 3.85 -20.27 13.83
C PHE A 57 5.01 -19.65 14.64
N ALA A 58 4.73 -19.13 15.84
CA ALA A 58 5.73 -18.60 16.75
C ALA A 58 6.34 -19.73 17.61
N LYS A 59 7.55 -19.50 18.12
CA LYS A 59 8.24 -20.42 19.02
C LYS A 59 7.73 -20.35 20.46
N GLY A 60 7.27 -19.18 20.90
CA GLY A 60 6.69 -18.96 22.23
C GLY A 60 5.17 -18.93 22.19
N LYS A 61 4.52 -19.57 23.19
CA LYS A 61 3.06 -19.63 23.32
C LYS A 61 2.38 -18.25 23.37
N TRP A 62 3.08 -17.25 23.91
CA TRP A 62 2.55 -15.90 24.15
C TRP A 62 3.11 -14.85 23.20
N ASP A 63 4.00 -15.23 22.27
CA ASP A 63 4.66 -14.28 21.36
C ASP A 63 3.63 -13.50 20.53
N PHE A 64 2.53 -14.15 20.13
CA PHE A 64 1.46 -13.53 19.34
C PHE A 64 0.77 -12.36 20.08
N LEU A 65 0.83 -12.29 21.41
CA LEU A 65 0.21 -11.20 22.17
C LEU A 65 0.87 -9.86 21.86
N VAL A 66 2.18 -9.84 21.58
CA VAL A 66 2.87 -8.59 21.19
C VAL A 66 2.30 -8.05 19.89
N LEU A 67 2.11 -8.93 18.89
CA LEU A 67 1.53 -8.57 17.60
C LEU A 67 0.06 -8.14 17.73
N LEU A 68 -0.70 -8.83 18.58
CA LEU A 68 -2.09 -8.47 18.87
C LEU A 68 -2.18 -7.09 19.56
N ILE A 69 -1.32 -6.81 20.55
CA ILE A 69 -1.28 -5.51 21.23
C ILE A 69 -0.97 -4.40 20.24
N VAL A 70 -0.01 -4.60 19.33
CA VAL A 70 0.27 -3.63 18.26
C VAL A 70 -0.97 -3.41 17.39
N GLY A 71 -1.65 -4.48 16.96
CA GLY A 71 -2.89 -4.37 16.19
C GLY A 71 -3.99 -3.58 16.93
N VAL A 72 -4.15 -3.82 18.23
CA VAL A 72 -5.08 -3.07 19.10
C VAL A 72 -4.69 -1.60 19.17
N LEU A 73 -3.41 -1.25 19.37
CA LEU A 73 -2.96 0.13 19.47
C LEU A 73 -3.18 0.91 18.16
N LEU A 74 -2.81 0.32 17.03
CA LEU A 74 -3.02 0.92 15.71
C LEU A 74 -4.51 1.15 15.44
N SER A 75 -5.35 0.18 15.79
CA SER A 75 -6.79 0.26 15.58
C SER A 75 -7.47 1.24 16.53
N TYR A 76 -7.00 1.32 17.78
CA TYR A 76 -7.48 2.29 18.75
C TYR A 76 -7.22 3.72 18.26
N ALA A 77 -6.02 4.00 17.76
CA ALA A 77 -5.69 5.31 17.19
C ALA A 77 -6.55 5.65 15.96
N ALA A 78 -6.78 4.68 15.07
CA ALA A 78 -7.70 4.87 13.94
C ALA A 78 -9.14 5.16 14.41
N PHE A 79 -9.65 4.40 15.38
CA PHE A 79 -11.01 4.59 15.89
C PHE A 79 -11.18 5.90 16.64
N ALA A 80 -10.16 6.35 17.35
CA ALA A 80 -10.17 7.61 18.07
C ALA A 80 -10.45 8.80 17.14
N LYS A 81 -9.91 8.77 15.91
CA LYS A 81 -10.21 9.71 14.83
C LYS A 81 -11.63 9.49 14.29
N ASP A 82 -11.94 8.28 13.85
CA ASP A 82 -13.17 7.98 13.10
C ASP A 82 -14.45 8.22 13.91
N PHE A 83 -14.41 7.96 15.22
CA PHE A 83 -15.53 8.17 16.13
C PHE A 83 -15.43 9.48 16.93
N GLY A 84 -14.34 10.25 16.74
CA GLY A 84 -14.17 11.58 17.33
C GLY A 84 -14.04 11.63 18.86
N PHE A 85 -13.80 10.50 19.54
CA PHE A 85 -13.75 10.46 21.01
C PHE A 85 -12.37 10.79 21.60
N SER A 86 -11.29 10.78 20.81
CA SER A 86 -9.95 11.13 21.31
C SER A 86 -9.01 11.59 20.20
N LYS A 87 -9.30 12.77 19.63
CA LYS A 87 -8.48 13.34 18.56
C LYS A 87 -7.01 13.51 18.98
N ASP A 88 -6.76 13.90 20.23
CA ASP A 88 -5.41 14.07 20.78
C ASP A 88 -4.56 12.80 20.68
N VAL A 89 -5.18 11.61 20.82
CA VAL A 89 -4.46 10.33 20.64
C VAL A 89 -4.03 10.14 19.20
N TYR A 90 -4.92 10.42 18.24
CA TYR A 90 -4.59 10.30 16.83
C TYR A 90 -3.49 11.29 16.43
N ASP A 91 -3.65 12.55 16.83
CA ASP A 91 -2.67 13.61 16.54
C ASP A 91 -1.29 13.24 17.12
N TYR A 92 -1.24 12.71 18.35
CA TYR A 92 -0.01 12.19 18.95
C TYR A 92 0.60 11.03 18.15
N PHE A 93 -0.21 10.08 17.67
CA PHE A 93 0.28 8.98 16.84
C PHE A 93 0.88 9.47 15.52
N VAL A 94 0.29 10.49 14.91
CA VAL A 94 0.80 11.10 13.68
C VAL A 94 2.09 11.88 13.96
N GLU A 95 2.09 12.79 14.93
CA GLU A 95 3.23 13.63 15.28
C GLU A 95 4.46 12.81 15.67
N MET A 96 4.26 11.73 16.42
CA MET A 96 5.33 10.85 16.88
C MET A 96 5.66 9.72 15.89
N ASN A 97 5.00 9.69 14.72
CA ASN A 97 5.08 8.64 13.71
C ASN A 97 4.93 7.22 14.28
N LEU A 98 3.95 7.02 15.16
CA LEU A 98 3.74 5.74 15.84
C LEU A 98 3.15 4.66 14.93
N PHE A 99 2.37 5.03 13.92
CA PHE A 99 1.81 4.08 12.97
C PHE A 99 2.92 3.28 12.27
N ASP A 100 3.87 3.98 11.64
CA ASP A 100 4.99 3.35 10.95
C ASP A 100 5.91 2.60 11.91
N LYS A 101 6.23 3.19 13.06
CA LYS A 101 7.10 2.57 14.07
C LYS A 101 6.54 1.25 14.56
N LEU A 102 5.27 1.23 14.96
CA LEU A 102 4.62 0.03 15.50
C LEU A 102 4.50 -1.06 14.43
N LEU A 103 4.18 -0.70 13.19
CA LEU A 103 4.07 -1.64 12.08
C LEU A 103 5.44 -2.27 11.73
N VAL A 104 6.47 -1.45 11.55
CA VAL A 104 7.84 -1.93 11.26
C VAL A 104 8.41 -2.73 12.43
N PHE A 105 8.14 -2.30 13.66
CA PHE A 105 8.49 -3.06 14.86
C PHE A 105 7.82 -4.44 14.86
N ALA A 106 6.51 -4.53 14.60
CA ALA A 106 5.79 -5.79 14.58
C ALA A 106 6.32 -6.74 13.50
N LEU A 107 6.61 -6.21 12.31
CA LEU A 107 7.22 -6.97 11.22
C LEU A 107 8.56 -7.58 11.63
N PHE A 108 9.48 -6.79 12.17
CA PHE A 108 10.79 -7.29 12.58
C PHE A 108 10.72 -8.19 13.82
N ALA A 109 9.84 -7.88 14.78
CA ALA A 109 9.60 -8.73 15.94
C ALA A 109 9.07 -10.11 15.54
N SER A 110 8.25 -10.19 14.48
CA SER A 110 7.73 -11.46 13.97
C SER A 110 8.82 -12.44 13.54
N ILE A 111 9.97 -11.94 13.04
CA ILE A 111 11.14 -12.75 12.68
C ILE A 111 11.70 -13.43 13.93
N LEU A 112 11.84 -12.67 15.02
CA LEU A 112 12.29 -13.19 16.31
C LEU A 112 11.31 -14.24 16.85
N PHE A 113 10.01 -13.97 16.76
CA PHE A 113 8.97 -14.90 17.22
C PHE A 113 8.94 -16.20 16.41
N ALA A 114 9.15 -16.13 15.09
CA ALA A 114 9.20 -17.31 14.22
C ALA A 114 10.42 -18.20 14.46
N LEU A 115 11.58 -17.60 14.77
CA LEU A 115 12.87 -18.29 14.70
C LEU A 115 13.54 -18.54 16.05
N VAL A 116 13.35 -17.67 17.04
CA VAL A 116 14.08 -17.71 18.31
C VAL A 116 13.25 -18.39 19.39
N LYS A 117 13.82 -19.36 20.12
CA LYS A 117 13.16 -20.00 21.28
C LYS A 117 13.44 -19.30 22.60
N SER A 118 14.67 -18.83 22.80
CA SER A 118 15.13 -18.26 24.08
C SER A 118 14.44 -16.93 24.40
N LEU A 119 13.78 -16.86 25.57
CA LEU A 119 13.08 -15.66 26.03
C LEU A 119 14.03 -14.48 26.23
N TRP A 120 15.20 -14.71 26.84
CA TRP A 120 16.17 -13.64 27.12
C TRP A 120 16.75 -13.02 25.86
N ILE A 121 17.05 -13.85 24.85
CA ILE A 121 17.51 -13.36 23.54
C ILE A 121 16.40 -12.54 22.89
N LYS A 122 15.13 -12.97 22.97
CA LYS A 122 14.01 -12.19 22.45
C LYS A 122 13.89 -10.84 23.15
N LEU A 123 13.90 -10.80 24.47
CA LEU A 123 13.74 -9.54 25.23
C LEU A 123 14.84 -8.54 24.89
N LEU A 124 16.11 -8.99 24.87
CA LEU A 124 17.22 -8.14 24.47
C LEU A 124 17.09 -7.67 23.01
N SER A 125 16.76 -8.57 22.09
CA SER A 125 16.63 -8.25 20.67
C SER A 125 15.46 -7.30 20.41
N ILE A 126 14.35 -7.46 21.12
CA ILE A 126 13.18 -6.57 21.07
C ILE A 126 13.54 -5.18 21.58
N PHE A 127 14.30 -5.08 22.67
CA PHE A 127 14.77 -3.79 23.18
C PHE A 127 15.67 -3.08 22.16
N LEU A 128 16.66 -3.78 21.60
CA LEU A 128 17.53 -3.22 20.56
C LEU A 128 16.74 -2.82 19.31
N LEU A 129 15.77 -3.65 18.90
CA LEU A 129 14.88 -3.38 17.79
C LEU A 129 14.03 -2.13 18.03
N TYR A 130 13.47 -1.97 19.23
CA TYR A 130 12.72 -0.77 19.61
C TYR A 130 13.58 0.49 19.47
N VAL A 131 14.79 0.47 20.02
CA VAL A 131 15.73 1.62 19.92
C VAL A 131 16.05 1.93 18.46
N PHE A 132 16.34 0.91 17.65
CA PHE A 132 16.62 1.06 16.22
C PHE A 132 15.44 1.68 15.47
N VAL A 133 14.24 1.10 15.59
CA VAL A 133 13.05 1.58 14.88
C VAL A 133 12.64 2.98 15.34
N ALA A 134 12.72 3.26 16.64
CA ALA A 134 12.41 4.58 17.19
C ALA A 134 13.33 5.68 16.63
N GLY A 135 14.63 5.38 16.45
CA GLY A 135 15.59 6.31 15.86
C GLY A 135 15.53 6.38 14.33
N TRP A 136 15.23 5.29 13.64
CA TRP A 136 15.12 5.27 12.18
C TRP A 136 13.89 6.02 11.67
N LEU A 137 12.75 5.81 12.34
CA LEU A 137 11.46 6.42 11.97
C LEU A 137 11.11 7.63 12.85
N SER A 138 12.11 8.30 13.43
CA SER A 138 11.89 9.49 14.25
C SER A 138 11.28 10.64 13.43
N PRO A 139 10.50 11.55 14.06
CA PRO A 139 9.94 12.70 13.37
C PRO A 139 11.00 13.58 12.70
N ASP A 140 12.20 13.69 13.28
CA ASP A 140 13.33 14.43 12.71
C ASP A 140 13.80 13.88 11.34
N ARG A 141 13.46 12.63 11.02
CA ARG A 141 13.80 11.96 9.76
C ARG A 141 12.62 11.87 8.79
N ALA A 142 11.49 12.52 9.09
CA ALA A 142 10.27 12.42 8.29
C ALA A 142 10.50 12.76 6.80
N GLU A 143 11.27 13.81 6.51
CA GLU A 143 11.59 14.22 5.13
C GLU A 143 12.35 13.11 4.37
N ALA A 144 13.40 12.55 4.98
CA ALA A 144 14.17 11.46 4.36
C ALA A 144 13.37 10.15 4.26
N ASN A 145 12.46 9.90 5.21
CA ASN A 145 11.63 8.70 5.21
C ASN A 145 10.48 8.78 4.19
N ALA A 146 9.96 9.97 3.90
CA ALA A 146 8.90 10.16 2.91
C ALA A 146 9.33 9.79 1.48
N GLU A 147 10.59 10.07 1.12
CA GLU A 147 11.16 9.71 -0.18
C GLU A 147 11.69 8.27 -0.23
N SER A 148 11.74 7.57 0.91
CA SER A 148 12.35 6.24 0.97
C SER A 148 11.41 5.16 0.45
N THR A 149 11.76 4.55 -0.68
CA THR A 149 11.06 3.36 -1.20
C THR A 149 11.07 2.20 -0.22
N THR A 150 12.13 2.06 0.59
CA THR A 150 12.18 1.04 1.64
C THR A 150 11.12 1.31 2.70
N VAL A 151 11.03 2.53 3.22
CA VAL A 151 10.02 2.87 4.25
C VAL A 151 8.62 2.69 3.66
N PHE A 152 8.37 3.23 2.46
CA PHE A 152 7.09 3.07 1.77
C PHE A 152 6.71 1.59 1.57
N ALA A 153 7.65 0.75 1.16
CA ALA A 153 7.41 -0.68 1.01
C ALA A 153 7.05 -1.32 2.35
N LEU A 154 7.76 -0.99 3.43
CA LEU A 154 7.53 -1.57 4.75
C LEU A 154 6.21 -1.10 5.40
N THR A 155 5.81 0.15 5.17
CA THR A 155 4.65 0.75 5.87
C THR A 155 3.37 0.73 5.05
N ALA A 156 3.45 0.82 3.73
CA ALA A 156 2.30 0.80 2.83
C ALA A 156 2.12 -0.55 2.13
N LEU A 157 3.17 -1.07 1.45
CA LEU A 157 3.02 -2.24 0.58
C LEU A 157 2.99 -3.57 1.35
N ILE A 158 3.79 -3.73 2.41
CA ILE A 158 3.81 -4.95 3.25
C ILE A 158 2.43 -5.31 3.79
N PRO A 159 1.72 -4.44 4.52
CA PRO A 159 0.41 -4.80 5.06
C PRO A 159 -0.70 -4.85 4.00
N THR A 160 -0.43 -4.42 2.77
CA THR A 160 -1.40 -4.42 1.66
C THR A 160 -0.99 -5.41 0.58
N LEU A 161 -0.43 -4.94 -0.53
CA LEU A 161 -0.19 -5.73 -1.75
C LEU A 161 0.85 -6.83 -1.58
N ILE A 162 1.92 -6.61 -0.81
CA ILE A 162 2.91 -7.65 -0.56
C ILE A 162 2.29 -8.78 0.27
N HIS A 163 1.49 -8.46 1.30
CA HIS A 163 0.77 -9.49 2.05
C HIS A 163 -0.22 -10.26 1.14
N VAL A 164 -1.15 -9.57 0.48
CA VAL A 164 -2.19 -10.28 -0.29
C VAL A 164 -1.65 -10.99 -1.53
N TYR A 165 -0.58 -10.50 -2.16
CA TYR A 165 -0.06 -11.08 -3.40
C TYR A 165 1.26 -11.84 -3.21
N VAL A 166 2.30 -11.18 -2.69
CA VAL A 166 3.64 -11.78 -2.60
C VAL A 166 3.66 -12.91 -1.57
N PHE A 167 3.16 -12.68 -0.34
CA PHE A 167 3.11 -13.70 0.69
C PHE A 167 2.17 -14.85 0.32
N THR A 168 1.04 -14.57 -0.34
CA THR A 168 0.21 -15.62 -0.97
C THR A 168 1.00 -16.51 -1.92
N GLY A 169 1.78 -15.89 -2.82
CA GLY A 169 2.63 -16.61 -3.78
C GLY A 169 3.72 -17.43 -3.09
N LEU A 170 4.39 -16.87 -2.07
CA LEU A 170 5.40 -17.58 -1.29
C LEU A 170 4.80 -18.76 -0.52
N PHE A 171 3.64 -18.60 0.09
CA PHE A 171 2.95 -19.68 0.78
C PHE A 171 2.52 -20.80 -0.20
N MET A 172 2.01 -20.43 -1.38
CA MET A 172 1.70 -21.38 -2.46
C MET A 172 2.94 -22.13 -2.94
N LEU A 173 4.03 -21.40 -3.20
CA LEU A 173 5.30 -21.98 -3.62
C LEU A 173 5.86 -22.92 -2.56
N TYR A 174 5.86 -22.51 -1.29
CA TYR A 174 6.29 -23.36 -0.17
C TYR A 174 5.49 -24.66 -0.14
N GLY A 175 4.17 -24.58 -0.26
CA GLY A 175 3.28 -25.76 -0.32
C GLY A 175 3.60 -26.68 -1.50
N ALA A 176 3.80 -26.13 -2.71
CA ALA A 176 4.13 -26.90 -3.91
C ALA A 176 5.50 -27.57 -3.83
N LEU A 177 6.50 -26.87 -3.29
CA LEU A 177 7.84 -27.42 -3.07
C LEU A 177 7.76 -28.53 -2.04
N LYS A 178 7.22 -28.28 -0.84
CA LYS A 178 7.11 -29.26 0.24
C LYS A 178 6.39 -30.55 -0.18
N SER A 179 5.31 -30.42 -0.94
CA SER A 179 4.55 -31.56 -1.46
C SER A 179 5.17 -32.20 -2.70
N ARG A 180 6.22 -31.62 -3.29
CA ARG A 180 6.78 -32.02 -4.59
C ARG A 180 5.67 -32.11 -5.66
N SER A 181 4.79 -31.12 -5.69
CA SER A 181 3.65 -31.08 -6.60
C SER A 181 4.01 -30.36 -7.91
N LYS A 182 4.03 -31.11 -9.02
CA LYS A 182 4.24 -30.51 -10.36
C LYS A 182 3.09 -29.59 -10.76
N SER A 183 1.84 -30.00 -10.51
CA SER A 183 0.68 -29.15 -10.78
C SER A 183 0.67 -27.90 -9.91
N GLY A 184 1.16 -27.97 -8.67
CA GLY A 184 1.31 -26.79 -7.81
C GLY A 184 2.35 -25.80 -8.34
N LEU A 185 3.43 -26.28 -8.96
CA LEU A 185 4.40 -25.41 -9.65
C LEU A 185 3.78 -24.76 -10.91
N TRP A 186 2.99 -25.50 -11.69
CA TRP A 186 2.25 -24.92 -12.82
C TRP A 186 1.19 -23.91 -12.38
N GLN A 187 0.52 -24.16 -11.25
CA GLN A 187 -0.36 -23.17 -10.62
C GLN A 187 0.42 -21.91 -10.26
N MET A 188 1.66 -22.02 -9.76
CA MET A 188 2.51 -20.86 -9.49
C MET A 188 2.87 -20.08 -10.77
N VAL A 189 3.11 -20.77 -11.88
CA VAL A 189 3.30 -20.11 -13.20
C VAL A 189 2.05 -19.32 -13.57
N GLY A 190 0.86 -19.91 -13.44
CA GLY A 190 -0.41 -19.22 -13.66
C GLY A 190 -0.60 -18.01 -12.74
N PHE A 191 -0.24 -18.16 -11.46
CA PHE A 191 -0.34 -17.09 -10.46
C PHE A 191 0.45 -15.84 -10.86
N VAL A 192 1.62 -16.01 -11.49
CA VAL A 192 2.45 -14.90 -11.97
C VAL A 192 2.00 -14.42 -13.35
N ALA A 193 1.72 -15.33 -14.28
CA ALA A 193 1.44 -14.99 -15.67
C ALA A 193 0.08 -14.30 -15.87
N VAL A 194 -0.97 -14.77 -15.19
CA VAL A 194 -2.34 -14.26 -15.36
C VAL A 194 -2.45 -12.76 -15.07
N PRO A 195 -2.00 -12.24 -13.91
CA PRO A 195 -2.07 -10.80 -13.63
C PRO A 195 -1.17 -9.98 -14.57
N LEU A 196 -0.02 -10.50 -15.01
CA LEU A 196 0.81 -9.80 -16.00
C LEU A 196 0.09 -9.64 -17.34
N LEU A 197 -0.58 -10.69 -17.82
CA LEU A 197 -1.38 -10.63 -19.04
C LEU A 197 -2.58 -9.69 -18.87
N LEU A 198 -3.27 -9.77 -17.73
CA LEU A 198 -4.41 -8.91 -17.39
C LEU A 198 -4.04 -7.42 -17.43
N VAL A 199 -2.87 -7.08 -16.92
CA VAL A 199 -2.40 -5.69 -16.77
C VAL A 199 -1.78 -5.18 -18.06
N PHE A 200 -0.85 -5.92 -18.66
CA PHE A 200 0.00 -5.41 -19.73
C PHE A 200 -0.41 -5.85 -21.13
N SER A 201 -1.25 -6.87 -21.28
CA SER A 201 -1.63 -7.40 -22.61
C SER A 201 -3.07 -7.09 -23.00
N LEU A 202 -3.97 -6.89 -22.05
CA LEU A 202 -5.37 -6.61 -22.34
C LEU A 202 -5.64 -5.10 -22.47
N PRO A 203 -6.50 -4.68 -23.42
CA PRO A 203 -6.75 -3.26 -23.67
C PRO A 203 -7.45 -2.57 -22.48
N VAL A 204 -7.19 -1.28 -22.33
CA VAL A 204 -7.75 -0.43 -21.28
C VAL A 204 -8.72 0.58 -21.89
N ASP A 205 -9.98 0.57 -21.44
CA ASP A 205 -11.00 1.54 -21.87
C ASP A 205 -11.09 2.69 -20.85
N THR A 206 -10.39 3.78 -21.11
CA THR A 206 -10.37 4.97 -20.26
C THR A 206 -11.68 5.78 -20.28
N LYS A 207 -12.60 5.51 -21.22
CA LYS A 207 -13.83 6.27 -21.40
C LYS A 207 -15.06 5.56 -20.83
N ASN A 208 -15.15 4.25 -21.00
CA ASN A 208 -16.31 3.45 -20.58
C ASN A 208 -15.98 2.46 -19.47
N THR A 209 -14.91 2.68 -18.69
CA THR A 209 -14.65 1.87 -17.49
C THR A 209 -15.87 1.92 -16.57
N PHE A 210 -16.39 0.75 -16.22
CA PHE A 210 -17.50 0.64 -15.28
C PHE A 210 -17.05 1.13 -13.92
N LEU A 211 -17.77 2.12 -13.39
CA LEU A 211 -17.63 2.61 -12.04
C LEU A 211 -19.00 3.03 -11.54
N SER A 212 -19.57 2.23 -10.64
CA SER A 212 -20.84 2.57 -10.01
C SER A 212 -20.67 3.78 -9.07
N LYS A 213 -21.75 4.55 -8.86
CA LYS A 213 -21.74 5.64 -7.87
C LYS A 213 -21.39 5.10 -6.48
N PHE A 214 -21.99 3.97 -6.10
CA PHE A 214 -21.65 3.27 -4.87
C PHE A 214 -20.17 2.90 -4.81
N GLY A 215 -19.63 2.30 -5.87
CA GLY A 215 -18.21 1.92 -5.96
C GLY A 215 -17.28 3.12 -5.77
N LYS A 216 -17.58 4.25 -6.41
CA LYS A 216 -16.81 5.49 -6.27
C LYS A 216 -16.85 6.04 -4.83
N ASP A 217 -18.04 6.10 -4.23
CA ASP A 217 -18.23 6.64 -2.89
C ASP A 217 -17.60 5.73 -1.82
N ALA A 218 -17.74 4.41 -1.97
CA ALA A 218 -17.11 3.39 -1.14
C ALA A 218 -15.59 3.40 -1.26
N TYR A 219 -15.05 3.50 -2.47
CA TYR A 219 -13.60 3.52 -2.67
C TYR A 219 -12.94 4.77 -2.06
N TYR A 220 -13.64 5.91 -2.09
CA TYR A 220 -13.21 7.14 -1.44
C TYR A 220 -13.39 7.12 0.08
N ALA A 221 -14.49 6.53 0.58
CA ALA A 221 -14.86 6.40 2.00
C ALA A 221 -14.57 7.66 2.83
N LYS A 222 -15.16 8.81 2.44
CA LYS A 222 -14.99 10.11 3.12
C LYS A 222 -13.54 10.62 3.20
N GLY A 223 -12.61 10.02 2.45
CA GLY A 223 -11.18 10.36 2.47
C GLY A 223 -10.34 9.39 3.29
N ASP A 224 -10.92 8.33 3.84
CA ASP A 224 -10.21 7.29 4.60
C ASP A 224 -10.12 5.94 3.85
N GLY A 225 -10.67 5.89 2.62
CA GLY A 225 -10.72 4.69 1.80
C GLY A 225 -9.43 4.39 1.02
N PHE A 226 -9.48 3.30 0.25
CA PHE A 226 -8.37 2.83 -0.59
C PHE A 226 -7.97 3.80 -1.73
N TYR A 227 -8.81 4.80 -1.99
CA TYR A 227 -8.48 5.92 -2.86
C TYR A 227 -7.11 6.54 -2.55
N ASN A 228 -6.82 6.79 -1.27
CA ASN A 228 -5.53 7.39 -0.88
C ASN A 228 -4.38 6.40 -1.08
N THR A 229 -4.57 5.13 -0.77
CA THR A 229 -3.55 4.09 -0.99
C THR A 229 -3.18 4.00 -2.48
N ASN A 230 -4.17 4.00 -3.38
CA ASN A 230 -3.92 4.00 -4.81
C ASN A 230 -3.18 5.25 -5.27
N TYR A 231 -3.61 6.42 -4.79
CA TYR A 231 -2.91 7.66 -5.08
C TYR A 231 -1.44 7.60 -4.65
N LEU A 232 -1.17 7.16 -3.42
CA LEU A 232 0.19 7.05 -2.88
C LEU A 232 1.06 6.10 -3.70
N ILE A 233 0.53 4.97 -4.16
CA ILE A 233 1.27 4.05 -5.03
C ILE A 233 1.62 4.73 -6.37
N LEU A 234 0.63 5.38 -6.99
CA LEU A 234 0.83 6.04 -8.28
C LEU A 234 1.82 7.21 -8.18
N ASP A 235 1.76 7.97 -7.09
CA ASP A 235 2.63 9.13 -6.83
C ASP A 235 4.05 8.70 -6.45
N HIS A 236 4.21 7.75 -5.53
CA HIS A 236 5.51 7.30 -5.05
C HIS A 236 6.38 6.66 -6.14
N PHE A 237 5.77 5.93 -7.08
CA PHE A 237 6.47 5.31 -8.20
C PHE A 237 6.49 6.17 -9.47
N GLU A 238 6.06 7.44 -9.38
CA GLU A 238 5.99 8.38 -10.50
C GLU A 238 5.26 7.80 -11.73
N LEU A 239 4.26 6.96 -11.46
CA LEU A 239 3.44 6.28 -12.47
C LEU A 239 2.41 7.22 -13.11
N ILE A 240 2.34 8.45 -12.62
CA ILE A 240 1.52 9.51 -13.18
C ILE A 240 2.45 10.49 -13.85
N GLU A 241 2.17 10.84 -15.10
CA GLU A 241 2.88 11.95 -15.75
C GLU A 241 2.77 13.21 -14.89
N GLU A 242 3.92 13.74 -14.50
CA GLU A 242 4.00 14.97 -13.70
C GLU A 242 3.42 16.12 -14.52
N GLN A 243 2.23 16.57 -14.13
CA GLN A 243 1.63 17.75 -14.75
C GLN A 243 2.46 18.97 -14.35
N LYS A 244 2.96 19.70 -15.33
CA LYS A 244 3.63 20.98 -15.07
C LYS A 244 2.59 22.09 -14.99
N LEU A 245 2.75 23.03 -14.05
CA LEU A 245 1.84 24.17 -13.94
C LEU A 245 1.93 25.05 -15.20
N THR A 246 0.79 25.47 -15.71
CA THR A 246 0.75 26.59 -16.67
C THR A 246 1.11 27.90 -15.96
N ASN A 247 1.59 28.90 -16.72
CA ASN A 247 1.87 30.24 -16.17
C ASN A 247 0.66 30.83 -15.45
N LYS A 248 -0.55 30.62 -15.99
CA LYS A 248 -1.79 31.04 -15.36
C LYS A 248 -2.03 30.34 -14.02
N GLU A 249 -1.90 29.02 -13.96
CA GLU A 249 -2.14 28.28 -12.72
C GLU A 249 -1.10 28.63 -11.66
N TYR A 250 0.15 28.86 -12.06
CA TYR A 250 1.19 29.32 -11.14
C TYR A 250 0.88 30.72 -10.60
N LEU A 251 0.47 31.65 -11.48
CA LEU A 251 0.02 32.99 -11.08
C LEU A 251 -1.15 32.92 -10.09
N ASP A 252 -2.19 32.15 -10.41
CA ASP A 252 -3.37 31.99 -9.56
C ASP A 252 -3.00 31.46 -8.15
N ILE A 253 -1.98 30.60 -8.05
CA ILE A 253 -1.48 30.09 -6.77
C ILE A 253 -0.77 31.18 -5.99
N ILE A 254 0.22 31.87 -6.59
CA ILE A 254 1.00 32.86 -5.86
C ILE A 254 0.14 34.05 -5.42
N THR A 255 -0.86 34.43 -6.21
CA THR A 255 -1.77 35.55 -5.89
C THR A 255 -2.92 35.16 -4.96
N LYS A 256 -3.06 33.88 -4.60
CA LYS A 256 -4.10 33.44 -3.67
C LYS A 256 -3.93 34.11 -2.31
N GLU A 257 -5.04 34.51 -1.70
CA GLU A 257 -5.06 35.18 -0.39
C GLU A 257 -4.27 34.37 0.65
N GLY A 258 -3.40 35.05 1.39
CA GLY A 258 -2.52 34.46 2.41
C GLY A 258 -1.18 33.94 1.88
N ASN A 259 -1.04 33.61 0.59
CA ASN A 259 0.20 33.04 0.06
C ASN A 259 1.35 34.04 0.00
N LYS A 260 1.11 35.31 -0.35
CA LYS A 260 2.13 36.38 -0.23
C LYS A 260 2.73 36.39 1.17
N ASN A 261 1.88 36.42 2.20
CA ASN A 261 2.32 36.43 3.59
C ASN A 261 3.08 35.15 4.00
N TYR A 262 2.69 33.99 3.46
CA TYR A 262 3.42 32.74 3.67
C TYR A 262 4.84 32.82 3.13
N PHE A 263 5.02 33.20 1.85
CA PHE A 263 6.34 33.29 1.23
C PHE A 263 7.25 34.33 1.92
N LEU A 264 6.69 35.49 2.30
CA LEU A 264 7.41 36.51 3.06
C LEU A 264 7.85 36.00 4.44
N ARG A 265 6.96 35.31 5.18
CA ARG A 265 7.25 34.77 6.53
C ARG A 265 8.29 33.66 6.52
N GLN A 266 8.34 32.85 5.47
CA GLN A 266 9.33 31.81 5.31
C GLN A 266 10.70 32.34 4.84
N GLY A 267 10.83 33.66 4.58
CA GLY A 267 12.08 34.26 4.08
C GLY A 267 12.42 33.86 2.63
N ILE A 268 11.44 33.33 1.89
CA ILE A 268 11.62 32.83 0.52
C ILE A 268 11.74 34.00 -0.48
N ILE A 269 11.05 35.10 -0.22
CA ILE A 269 11.07 36.25 -1.13
C ILE A 269 10.74 37.50 -0.33
N ASP A 270 11.28 38.64 -0.75
CA ASP A 270 10.87 39.93 -0.20
C ASP A 270 9.66 40.52 -0.96
N THR A 271 9.07 41.58 -0.42
CA THR A 271 7.88 42.19 -0.99
C THR A 271 8.10 42.73 -2.40
N ILE A 272 9.28 43.31 -2.67
CA ILE A 272 9.59 43.94 -3.95
C ILE A 272 9.76 42.86 -5.02
N ALA A 273 10.53 41.82 -4.71
CA ALA A 273 10.74 40.67 -5.58
C ALA A 273 9.44 39.90 -5.83
N PHE A 274 8.57 39.75 -4.81
CA PHE A 274 7.27 39.11 -4.97
C PHE A 274 6.36 39.88 -5.93
N ASP A 275 6.26 41.20 -5.76
CA ASP A 275 5.40 42.03 -6.60
C ASP A 275 5.92 42.10 -8.05
N ALA A 276 7.24 42.18 -8.25
CA ALA A 276 7.86 42.11 -9.58
C ALA A 276 7.66 40.74 -10.26
N HIS A 277 7.71 39.65 -9.49
CA HIS A 277 7.47 38.29 -9.98
C HIS A 277 6.02 38.08 -10.41
N VAL A 278 5.06 38.52 -9.59
CA VAL A 278 3.63 38.48 -9.92
C VAL A 278 3.34 39.31 -11.17
N ASP A 279 3.89 40.53 -11.26
CA ASP A 279 3.70 41.39 -12.44
C ASP A 279 4.22 40.72 -13.72
N SER A 280 5.45 40.20 -13.68
CA SER A 280 6.07 39.49 -14.81
C SER A 280 5.25 38.28 -15.25
N LEU A 281 4.76 37.47 -14.31
CA LEU A 281 3.92 36.31 -14.60
C LEU A 281 2.55 36.68 -15.18
N SER A 282 1.96 37.78 -14.73
CA SER A 282 0.68 38.27 -15.23
C SER A 282 0.72 38.55 -16.74
N GLN A 283 1.84 39.08 -17.22
CA GLN A 283 2.06 39.41 -18.64
C GLN A 283 2.19 38.16 -19.53
N ILE A 284 2.60 37.03 -18.96
CA ILE A 284 2.79 35.76 -19.66
C ILE A 284 1.76 34.68 -19.27
N ALA A 285 0.76 35.01 -18.46
CA ALA A 285 -0.20 34.05 -17.90
C ALA A 285 -0.90 33.21 -18.98
N LYS A 286 -1.23 33.82 -20.12
CA LYS A 286 -1.91 33.13 -21.25
C LYS A 286 -0.94 32.42 -22.20
N ARG A 287 0.38 32.59 -22.04
CA ARG A 287 1.38 31.95 -22.90
C ARG A 287 1.63 30.51 -22.43
N PRO A 288 1.74 29.54 -23.35
CA PRO A 288 2.16 28.19 -22.99
C PRO A 288 3.57 28.25 -22.40
N PHE A 289 3.86 27.35 -21.45
CA PHE A 289 5.21 27.24 -20.90
C PHE A 289 6.16 26.82 -22.03
N VAL A 290 7.22 27.60 -22.27
CA VAL A 290 8.15 27.33 -23.38
C VAL A 290 9.17 26.29 -22.90
N VAL A 291 9.06 25.05 -23.40
CA VAL A 291 9.97 23.93 -23.07
C VAL A 291 11.03 23.71 -24.15
N LYS A 292 11.57 24.78 -24.75
CA LYS A 292 12.72 24.61 -25.65
C LYS A 292 14.00 24.85 -24.84
N PRO A 293 14.96 23.91 -24.81
CA PRO A 293 16.30 24.20 -24.31
C PRO A 293 16.86 25.33 -25.17
N MET A 294 16.91 26.54 -24.61
CA MET A 294 17.54 27.67 -25.26
C MET A 294 19.02 27.66 -24.87
N PRO A 295 19.96 27.63 -25.83
CA PRO A 295 21.36 27.82 -25.52
C PRO A 295 21.52 29.20 -24.85
N ILE A 296 22.26 29.24 -23.74
CA ILE A 296 22.50 30.47 -22.98
C ILE A 296 23.24 31.44 -23.92
N ASN A 297 22.54 32.49 -24.36
CA ASN A 297 23.16 33.58 -25.08
C ASN A 297 23.83 34.52 -24.06
N THR A 298 25.11 34.30 -23.81
CA THR A 298 25.91 35.08 -22.86
C THR A 298 26.22 36.50 -23.34
N ALA A 299 25.88 36.87 -24.57
CA ALA A 299 26.24 38.15 -25.18
C ALA A 299 25.26 39.31 -24.90
N ASN A 300 24.04 39.03 -24.41
CA ASN A 300 22.98 40.05 -24.23
C ASN A 300 22.64 40.36 -22.77
N LEU A 301 23.51 40.02 -21.82
CA LEU A 301 23.19 40.18 -20.41
C LEU A 301 23.70 41.53 -19.86
N ALA A 302 22.78 42.47 -19.63
CA ALA A 302 23.03 43.62 -18.79
C ALA A 302 22.97 43.20 -17.29
N PRO A 303 23.92 43.64 -16.43
CA PRO A 303 24.20 43.03 -15.12
C PRO A 303 23.06 42.98 -14.09
N GLN A 304 22.06 43.86 -14.21
CA GLN A 304 20.98 44.03 -13.23
C GLN A 304 19.63 43.45 -13.69
N PHE A 305 19.48 43.04 -14.95
CA PHE A 305 18.24 42.48 -15.47
C PHE A 305 18.44 41.32 -16.47
N GLN A 306 19.05 40.23 -16.03
CA GLN A 306 18.95 38.95 -16.74
C GLN A 306 17.56 38.29 -16.53
N TYR A 307 16.47 39.05 -16.66
CA TYR A 307 15.08 38.58 -16.50
C TYR A 307 14.62 38.02 -17.84
N ASP A 308 14.93 36.74 -18.09
CA ASP A 308 14.30 35.94 -19.14
C ASP A 308 13.99 34.55 -18.55
N HIS A 309 12.70 34.29 -18.34
CA HIS A 309 12.08 32.98 -18.12
C HIS A 309 12.44 32.10 -16.91
N LEU A 310 13.15 32.59 -15.88
CA LEU A 310 13.36 31.79 -14.66
C LEU A 310 12.44 32.21 -13.50
N LEU A 311 11.71 31.23 -12.98
CA LEU A 311 11.13 31.26 -11.64
C LEU A 311 12.16 31.79 -10.63
N TYR A 312 11.90 32.96 -10.05
CA TYR A 312 12.61 33.43 -8.87
C TYR A 312 12.25 32.55 -7.67
N PHE A 313 13.00 31.46 -7.51
CA PHE A 313 13.10 30.80 -6.22
C PHE A 313 14.34 31.32 -5.52
N PHE A 314 14.13 32.14 -4.49
CA PHE A 314 15.18 32.52 -3.57
C PHE A 314 14.91 31.86 -2.22
N ASP A 315 15.96 31.23 -1.70
CA ASP A 315 16.32 31.10 -0.30
C ASP A 315 17.61 30.27 -0.36
N THR A 316 18.70 30.76 0.22
CA THR A 316 19.95 30.00 0.34
C THR A 316 19.86 28.84 1.33
N SER A 317 18.70 28.59 1.96
CA SER A 317 18.49 27.43 2.82
C SER A 317 18.46 26.12 2.03
N SER A 318 19.15 25.13 2.58
CA SER A 318 19.47 23.85 1.94
C SER A 318 18.26 22.95 1.61
N ARG A 319 17.07 23.25 2.18
CA ARG A 319 15.87 22.41 2.05
C ARG A 319 15.13 22.64 0.73
N TYR A 320 14.97 23.89 0.29
CA TYR A 320 14.22 24.23 -0.93
C TYR A 320 15.10 24.18 -2.20
N ILE A 321 16.39 24.54 -2.07
CA ILE A 321 17.36 24.52 -3.17
C ILE A 321 17.56 23.11 -3.76
N LYS A 322 17.54 22.06 -2.93
CA LYS A 322 17.85 20.71 -3.38
C LYS A 322 16.80 20.18 -4.37
N ASN A 323 15.53 20.53 -4.15
CA ASN A 323 14.41 20.12 -5.00
C ASN A 323 14.21 21.04 -6.21
N ILE A 324 14.62 22.30 -6.14
CA ILE A 324 14.41 23.29 -7.23
C ILE A 324 15.60 23.41 -8.18
N ASN A 325 16.80 23.02 -7.76
CA ASN A 325 17.98 23.03 -8.63
C ASN A 325 17.79 22.23 -9.93
N GLU A 326 16.99 21.17 -9.88
CA GLU A 326 16.65 20.35 -11.04
C GLU A 326 15.70 21.07 -12.02
N TYR A 327 14.83 21.97 -11.51
CA TYR A 327 13.77 22.64 -12.29
C TYR A 327 14.09 24.09 -12.67
N ARG A 328 15.33 24.56 -12.48
CA ARG A 328 15.74 25.91 -12.88
C ARG A 328 15.45 26.21 -14.36
N PHE A 329 15.31 25.18 -15.19
CA PHE A 329 15.06 25.30 -16.63
C PHE A 329 13.83 24.52 -17.09
N GLU A 330 12.94 24.14 -16.17
CA GLU A 330 11.72 23.40 -16.48
C GLU A 330 10.48 24.07 -15.90
N ALA A 331 9.31 23.78 -16.49
CA ALA A 331 8.05 24.21 -15.92
C ALA A 331 7.84 23.58 -14.54
N LEU A 332 7.34 24.37 -13.60
CA LEU A 332 7.25 23.93 -12.22
C LEU A 332 6.37 22.68 -12.11
N PRO A 333 6.89 21.59 -11.52
CA PRO A 333 6.07 20.43 -11.20
C PRO A 333 4.90 20.87 -10.32
N ARG A 334 3.69 20.41 -10.65
CA ARG A 334 2.50 20.78 -9.90
C ARG A 334 2.58 20.26 -8.47
N LYS A 335 3.26 19.13 -8.24
CA LYS A 335 3.55 18.59 -6.90
C LYS A 335 4.25 19.57 -5.95
N VAL A 336 4.99 20.56 -6.47
CA VAL A 336 5.75 21.52 -5.66
C VAL A 336 4.87 22.61 -5.05
N MET A 337 3.84 23.09 -5.77
CA MET A 337 3.06 24.28 -5.38
C MET A 337 1.58 24.00 -5.15
N LYS A 338 1.06 22.85 -5.58
CA LYS A 338 -0.37 22.54 -5.46
C LYS A 338 -0.60 21.06 -5.18
N SER A 339 -1.44 20.78 -4.18
CA SER A 339 -2.09 19.47 -4.11
C SER A 339 -3.06 19.33 -5.30
N ARG A 340 -3.05 18.16 -5.94
CA ARG A 340 -3.99 17.85 -7.03
C ARG A 340 -5.43 18.00 -6.50
N THR A 341 -6.31 18.59 -7.31
CA THR A 341 -7.71 18.69 -6.92
C THR A 341 -8.34 17.29 -6.91
N LYS A 342 -9.37 17.08 -6.09
CA LYS A 342 -10.09 15.79 -6.07
C LYS A 342 -10.56 15.36 -7.47
N LYS A 343 -10.99 16.30 -8.32
CA LYS A 343 -11.41 16.00 -9.70
C LYS A 343 -10.26 15.45 -10.55
N GLU A 344 -9.06 16.01 -10.40
CA GLU A 344 -7.86 15.55 -11.11
C GLU A 344 -7.42 14.19 -10.59
N THR A 345 -7.41 14.00 -9.28
CA THR A 345 -7.06 12.70 -8.67
C THR A 345 -8.10 11.61 -9.00
N ASP A 346 -9.39 11.95 -9.04
CA ASP A 346 -10.44 11.07 -9.55
C ASP A 346 -10.15 10.67 -11.01
N ALA A 347 -9.78 11.62 -11.88
CA ALA A 347 -9.45 11.33 -13.28
C ALA A 347 -8.28 10.35 -13.41
N LEU A 348 -7.28 10.50 -12.55
CA LEU A 348 -6.09 9.65 -12.55
C LEU A 348 -6.38 8.24 -12.05
N ILE A 349 -7.09 8.11 -10.94
CA ILE A 349 -7.37 6.80 -10.35
C ILE A 349 -8.37 6.01 -11.19
N TYR A 350 -9.48 6.66 -11.60
CA TYR A 350 -10.61 5.95 -12.19
C TYR A 350 -10.59 5.88 -13.71
N PHE A 351 -9.91 6.83 -14.37
CA PHE A 351 -10.04 7.00 -15.82
C PHE A 351 -8.70 7.08 -16.57
N SER A 352 -7.55 7.00 -15.89
CA SER A 352 -6.26 6.89 -16.56
C SER A 352 -5.92 5.44 -16.88
N GLU A 353 -5.13 5.23 -17.93
CA GLU A 353 -4.69 3.89 -18.34
C GLU A 353 -3.96 3.18 -17.18
N VAL A 354 -2.97 3.86 -16.60
CA VAL A 354 -2.17 3.33 -15.50
C VAL A 354 -2.98 3.12 -14.22
N GLY A 355 -3.94 4.01 -13.91
CA GLY A 355 -4.84 3.86 -12.77
C GLY A 355 -5.72 2.61 -12.89
N ILE A 356 -6.29 2.37 -14.08
CA ILE A 356 -7.10 1.19 -14.35
C ILE A 356 -6.24 -0.09 -14.33
N MET A 357 -5.05 -0.06 -14.94
CA MET A 357 -4.07 -1.16 -14.89
C MET A 357 -3.72 -1.56 -13.46
N LEU A 358 -3.40 -0.57 -12.62
CA LEU A 358 -3.13 -0.78 -11.19
C LEU A 358 -4.36 -1.38 -10.50
N MET A 359 -5.55 -0.83 -10.74
CA MET A 359 -6.77 -1.33 -10.09
C MET A 359 -7.12 -2.76 -10.51
N ARG A 360 -6.90 -3.14 -11.79
CA ARG A 360 -7.04 -4.54 -12.26
C ARG A 360 -6.12 -5.47 -11.46
N PHE A 361 -4.87 -5.08 -11.27
CA PHE A 361 -3.93 -5.87 -10.47
C PHE A 361 -4.37 -6.01 -9.01
N ILE A 362 -4.76 -4.91 -8.38
CA ILE A 362 -5.19 -4.90 -6.97
C ILE A 362 -6.45 -5.76 -6.80
N ALA A 363 -7.44 -5.60 -7.68
CA ALA A 363 -8.66 -6.40 -7.66
C ALA A 363 -8.35 -7.89 -7.80
N PHE A 364 -7.44 -8.24 -8.72
CA PHE A 364 -7.01 -9.62 -8.89
C PHE A 364 -6.34 -10.16 -7.63
N ALA A 365 -5.38 -9.41 -7.08
CA ALA A 365 -4.61 -9.82 -5.91
C ALA A 365 -5.51 -10.10 -4.71
N TYR A 366 -6.41 -9.17 -4.37
CA TYR A 366 -7.31 -9.31 -3.23
C TYR A 366 -8.33 -10.43 -3.40
N LEU A 367 -9.03 -10.50 -4.55
CA LEU A 367 -10.04 -11.54 -4.75
C LEU A 367 -9.39 -12.93 -4.79
N TYR A 368 -8.31 -13.11 -5.55
CA TYR A 368 -7.67 -14.42 -5.65
C TYR A 368 -7.04 -14.85 -4.33
N HIS A 369 -6.46 -13.93 -3.55
CA HIS A 369 -5.94 -14.24 -2.21
C HIS A 369 -7.00 -14.93 -1.33
N TYR A 370 -8.21 -14.37 -1.24
CA TYR A 370 -9.31 -14.95 -0.47
C TYR A 370 -9.84 -16.26 -1.08
N LEU A 371 -10.02 -16.33 -2.40
CA LEU A 371 -10.48 -17.55 -3.06
C LEU A 371 -9.48 -18.72 -2.89
N ASN A 372 -8.18 -18.42 -3.01
CA ASN A 372 -7.10 -19.37 -2.76
C ASN A 372 -7.13 -19.90 -1.32
N TRP A 373 -7.37 -19.03 -0.34
CA TRP A 373 -7.60 -19.44 1.05
C TRP A 373 -8.78 -20.41 1.17
N PHE A 374 -9.97 -20.03 0.69
CA PHE A 374 -11.17 -20.86 0.85
C PHE A 374 -11.10 -22.19 0.08
N SER A 375 -10.36 -22.25 -1.03
CA SER A 375 -10.18 -23.48 -1.83
C SER A 375 -9.38 -24.57 -1.09
N LYS A 376 -8.53 -24.21 -0.12
CA LYS A 376 -7.61 -25.12 0.58
C LYS A 376 -8.27 -25.82 1.78
N THR A 377 -9.43 -26.43 1.55
CA THR A 377 -10.27 -27.05 2.58
C THR A 377 -9.57 -28.15 3.39
N GLU A 378 -8.62 -28.88 2.82
CA GLU A 378 -7.92 -29.98 3.52
C GLU A 378 -6.72 -29.54 4.37
N ILE A 379 -6.08 -28.43 3.99
CA ILE A 379 -4.92 -27.86 4.70
C ILE A 379 -5.40 -26.93 5.81
N ILE A 380 -6.38 -26.09 5.48
CA ILE A 380 -6.89 -25.04 6.36
C ILE A 380 -8.02 -25.57 7.22
N ARG A 381 -8.92 -26.40 6.65
CA ARG A 381 -10.03 -27.02 7.40
C ARG A 381 -10.87 -25.99 8.16
N TRP A 382 -11.09 -24.82 7.57
CA TRP A 382 -11.90 -23.74 8.14
C TRP A 382 -13.33 -24.20 8.48
N HIS A 383 -13.84 -25.23 7.79
CA HIS A 383 -15.14 -25.87 8.03
C HIS A 383 -15.14 -26.90 9.18
N LYS A 384 -13.98 -27.22 9.77
CA LYS A 384 -13.83 -28.16 10.91
C LYS A 384 -13.60 -27.46 12.25
N VAL A 385 -13.75 -26.14 12.29
CA VAL A 385 -13.65 -25.32 13.51
C VAL A 385 -14.83 -25.66 14.43
N PRO A 386 -14.66 -25.63 15.78
CA PRO A 386 -15.76 -25.89 16.71
C PRO A 386 -17.01 -25.04 16.42
N LYS A 387 -18.20 -25.64 16.48
CA LYS A 387 -19.48 -25.00 16.10
C LYS A 387 -19.68 -23.62 16.75
N VAL A 388 -19.36 -23.49 18.03
CA VAL A 388 -19.49 -22.23 18.77
C VAL A 388 -18.62 -21.13 18.17
N ARG A 389 -17.34 -21.43 17.87
CA ARG A 389 -16.45 -20.47 17.21
C ARG A 389 -16.95 -20.12 15.81
N PHE A 390 -17.42 -21.11 15.04
CA PHE A 390 -17.95 -20.86 13.70
C PHE A 390 -19.20 -19.96 13.73
N ILE A 391 -20.09 -20.14 14.71
CA ILE A 391 -21.24 -19.24 14.91
C ILE A 391 -20.76 -17.82 15.20
N LEU A 392 -19.76 -17.64 16.07
CA LEU A 392 -19.18 -16.32 16.34
C LEU A 392 -18.57 -15.68 15.07
N VAL A 393 -17.84 -16.46 14.27
CA VAL A 393 -17.31 -16.01 12.97
C VAL A 393 -18.45 -15.51 12.07
N MET A 394 -19.53 -16.28 11.94
CA MET A 394 -20.67 -15.89 11.12
C MET A 394 -21.39 -14.65 11.65
N LEU A 395 -21.55 -14.52 12.97
CA LEU A 395 -22.18 -13.35 13.59
C LEU A 395 -21.36 -12.08 13.34
N VAL A 396 -20.04 -12.14 13.57
CA VAL A 396 -19.13 -11.00 13.31
C VAL A 396 -19.11 -10.66 11.82
N TRP A 397 -19.08 -11.66 10.95
CA TRP A 397 -19.10 -11.45 9.50
C TRP A 397 -20.40 -10.79 9.02
N ILE A 398 -21.56 -11.25 9.50
CA ILE A 398 -22.86 -10.64 9.20
C ILE A 398 -22.89 -9.20 9.72
N ALA A 399 -22.43 -8.95 10.95
CA ALA A 399 -22.36 -7.61 11.51
C ALA A 399 -21.50 -6.69 10.64
N SER A 400 -20.29 -7.10 10.27
CA SER A 400 -19.41 -6.34 9.39
C SER A 400 -20.07 -6.05 8.03
N SER A 401 -20.75 -7.03 7.45
CA SER A 401 -21.45 -6.89 6.16
C SER A 401 -22.60 -5.88 6.23
N VAL A 402 -23.35 -5.87 7.34
CA VAL A 402 -24.42 -4.90 7.59
C VAL A 402 -23.85 -3.49 7.72
N PHE A 403 -22.75 -3.32 8.49
CA PHE A 403 -22.10 -2.02 8.63
C PHE A 403 -21.63 -1.47 7.28
N TYR A 404 -21.01 -2.29 6.42
CA TYR A 404 -20.62 -1.86 5.07
C TYR A 404 -21.79 -1.41 4.20
N THR A 405 -22.90 -2.13 4.29
CA THR A 405 -24.09 -1.83 3.50
C THR A 405 -24.74 -0.53 3.98
N TYR A 406 -24.61 -0.21 5.27
CA TYR A 406 -25.13 1.02 5.86
C TYR A 406 -24.21 2.23 5.61
N ASP A 407 -22.94 2.15 5.98
CA ASP A 407 -21.93 3.20 5.77
C ASP A 407 -20.56 2.54 5.55
N TYR A 408 -20.02 2.71 4.34
CA TYR A 408 -18.77 2.07 3.96
C TYR A 408 -17.59 2.55 4.82
N SER A 409 -17.55 3.82 5.22
CA SER A 409 -16.50 4.37 6.07
C SER A 409 -16.52 3.69 7.43
N LEU A 410 -17.70 3.51 8.02
CA LEU A 410 -17.88 2.81 9.29
C LEU A 410 -17.50 1.33 9.18
N GLY A 411 -17.90 0.67 8.08
CA GLY A 411 -17.51 -0.72 7.78
C GLY A 411 -16.00 -0.88 7.65
N LEU A 412 -15.34 0.08 6.99
CA LEU A 412 -13.89 0.12 6.82
C LEU A 412 -13.17 0.26 8.17
N SER A 413 -13.63 1.20 9.03
CA SER A 413 -13.09 1.33 10.39
C SER A 413 -13.22 0.02 11.15
N LEU A 414 -14.41 -0.59 11.21
CA LEU A 414 -14.60 -1.84 11.95
C LEU A 414 -13.73 -2.99 11.42
N LEU A 415 -13.54 -3.09 10.10
CA LEU A 415 -12.62 -4.06 9.52
C LEU A 415 -11.17 -3.72 9.71
N PHE A 416 -10.79 -2.45 9.87
CA PHE A 416 -9.39 -2.08 10.05
C PHE A 416 -8.75 -2.90 11.18
N PHE A 417 -9.45 -3.08 12.30
CA PHE A 417 -8.96 -3.93 13.39
C PHE A 417 -8.76 -5.39 12.97
N LEU A 418 -9.76 -6.02 12.35
CA LEU A 418 -9.67 -7.41 11.91
C LEU A 418 -8.60 -7.57 10.81
N SER A 419 -8.53 -6.60 9.91
CA SER A 419 -7.63 -6.53 8.77
C SER A 419 -6.18 -6.35 9.21
N PHE A 420 -5.90 -5.42 10.11
CA PHE A 420 -4.53 -5.26 10.62
C PHE A 420 -4.14 -6.42 11.53
N SER A 421 -5.04 -6.86 12.41
CA SER A 421 -4.70 -7.93 13.36
C SER A 421 -4.37 -9.24 12.64
N HIS A 422 -5.10 -9.65 11.60
CA HIS A 422 -4.76 -10.89 10.89
C HIS A 422 -3.41 -10.78 10.19
N VAL A 423 -3.14 -9.68 9.46
CA VAL A 423 -1.86 -9.43 8.78
C VAL A 423 -0.70 -9.56 9.77
N LEU A 424 -0.76 -8.86 10.90
CA LEU A 424 0.29 -8.87 11.91
C LEU A 424 0.49 -10.28 12.49
N LEU A 425 -0.60 -10.97 12.82
CA LEU A 425 -0.58 -12.32 13.39
C LEU A 425 -0.10 -13.38 12.40
N GLU A 426 -0.21 -13.13 11.10
CA GLU A 426 0.26 -14.00 10.03
C GLU A 426 1.76 -13.82 9.73
N PHE A 427 2.39 -12.69 10.10
CA PHE A 427 3.80 -12.47 9.78
C PHE A 427 4.77 -13.61 10.19
N PRO A 428 4.66 -14.26 11.36
CA PRO A 428 5.54 -15.39 11.67
C PRO A 428 5.36 -16.57 10.68
N LEU A 429 4.15 -16.82 10.18
CA LEU A 429 3.91 -17.79 9.12
C LEU A 429 4.64 -17.41 7.83
N ASN A 430 4.62 -16.13 7.46
CA ASN A 430 5.31 -15.63 6.27
C ASN A 430 6.83 -15.88 6.38
N ILE A 431 7.42 -15.62 7.54
CA ILE A 431 8.83 -15.93 7.81
C ILE A 431 9.11 -17.44 7.74
N VAL A 432 8.27 -18.27 8.38
CA VAL A 432 8.43 -19.73 8.33
C VAL A 432 8.31 -20.26 6.90
N SER A 433 7.43 -19.69 6.08
CA SER A 433 7.25 -20.08 4.68
C SER A 433 8.48 -19.73 3.84
N ILE A 434 9.05 -18.54 4.02
CA ILE A 434 10.29 -18.12 3.35
C ILE A 434 11.46 -19.06 3.69
N VAL A 435 11.68 -19.31 4.98
CA VAL A 435 12.73 -20.24 5.44
C VAL A 435 12.45 -21.64 4.89
N GLY A 436 11.18 -22.06 4.89
CA GLY A 436 10.70 -23.31 4.33
C GLY A 436 11.06 -23.47 2.85
N ILE A 437 10.82 -22.47 2.01
CA ILE A 437 11.20 -22.48 0.58
C ILE A 437 12.69 -22.77 0.42
N GLY A 438 13.55 -22.09 1.20
CA GLY A 438 14.99 -22.32 1.17
C GLY A 438 15.36 -23.76 1.52
N THR A 439 14.81 -24.29 2.62
CA THR A 439 15.06 -25.68 3.04
C THR A 439 14.60 -26.71 2.01
N GLU A 440 13.42 -26.54 1.43
CA GLU A 440 12.88 -27.46 0.43
C GLU A 440 13.62 -27.37 -0.90
N SER A 441 14.02 -26.17 -1.31
CA SER A 441 14.83 -25.96 -2.53
C SER A 441 16.18 -26.66 -2.40
N LEU A 442 16.87 -26.51 -1.26
CA LEU A 442 18.12 -27.22 -0.99
C LEU A 442 17.93 -28.74 -0.98
N SER A 443 16.83 -29.23 -0.42
CA SER A 443 16.50 -30.66 -0.43
C SER A 443 16.27 -31.19 -1.85
N ILE A 444 15.56 -30.43 -2.70
CA ILE A 444 15.32 -30.78 -4.11
C ILE A 444 16.63 -30.76 -4.90
N LEU A 445 17.51 -29.79 -4.67
CA LEU A 445 18.82 -29.73 -5.33
C LEU A 445 19.68 -30.95 -5.00
N LYS A 446 19.64 -31.44 -3.75
CA LYS A 446 20.41 -32.61 -3.32
C LYS A 446 19.79 -33.95 -3.72
N ASN A 447 18.46 -34.07 -3.63
CA ASN A 447 17.77 -35.37 -3.70
C ASN A 447 16.83 -35.51 -4.91
N GLY A 448 16.77 -34.47 -5.75
CA GLY A 448 15.82 -34.38 -6.86
C GLY A 448 14.38 -34.10 -6.42
N PHE A 449 13.48 -34.00 -7.39
CA PHE A 449 12.05 -33.71 -7.15
C PHE A 449 11.26 -34.97 -6.76
N LYS A 450 11.77 -35.71 -5.77
CA LYS A 450 11.11 -36.87 -5.17
C LYS A 450 10.67 -36.53 -3.74
N LYS A 451 9.52 -37.04 -3.31
CA LYS A 451 9.08 -36.88 -1.91
C LYS A 451 10.10 -37.59 -1.02
N PRO A 452 10.61 -36.95 0.05
CA PRO A 452 11.43 -37.67 1.02
C PRO A 452 10.63 -38.85 1.55
N VAL A 453 11.27 -40.02 1.60
CA VAL A 453 10.70 -41.26 2.16
C VAL A 453 10.66 -41.07 3.67
N GLN A 454 9.62 -40.36 4.13
CA GLN A 454 9.37 -39.97 5.52
C GLN A 454 10.37 -38.96 6.12
N SER A 455 9.81 -37.89 6.68
CA SER A 455 10.35 -37.17 7.84
C SER A 455 9.21 -36.95 8.81
#